data_AF-A0A975EJJ6-F1
#
_entry.id   AF-A0A975EJJ6-F1
#
_cell.length_a   1.000
_cell.length_b   1.000
_cell.length_c   1.000
_cell.angle_alpha   90.00
_cell.angle_beta   90.00
_cell.angle_gamma   90.00
#
_symmetry.space_group_name_H-M   'P 1'
#
loop_
_entity.id
_entity.type
_entity.pdbx_description
1 polymer ?
#
loop_
_entity_poly.entity_id
_entity_poly.type
_entity_poly.pdbx_seq_one_letter_code
_entity_poly.pdbx_strand_id
1 'polypeptide(L)'
;MTLLELTVVILVLLSLISILFVGAQAWKRGSDRTLCIINIQNVQKGVRSFSNMYGYSPGQNVAGLQMRVVGLGRFVEKTPTCPSSGNYTYGGAFGIDTIPPVGELYLGCSLSSSGGHIPSDYADW
;
A
#
# COMPACT_ATOMS: atom_id res chain seq x y z
N MET A 1 35.48 -31.32 22.68
CA MET A 1 34.85 -31.29 21.34
C MET A 1 34.53 -32.70 20.90
N THR A 2 33.52 -33.29 21.53
CA THR A 2 32.98 -34.62 21.18
C THR A 2 31.89 -34.49 20.13
N LEU A 3 31.56 -35.58 19.43
CA LEU A 3 30.52 -35.59 18.40
C LEU A 3 29.14 -35.15 18.95
N LEU A 4 28.85 -35.45 20.23
CA LEU A 4 27.62 -35.02 20.90
C LEU A 4 27.56 -33.50 21.10
N GLU A 5 28.68 -32.86 21.45
CA GLU A 5 28.75 -31.39 21.58
C GLU A 5 28.44 -30.70 20.24
N LEU A 6 28.95 -31.23 19.14
CA LEU A 6 28.67 -30.69 17.81
C LEU A 6 27.22 -30.90 17.38
N THR A 7 26.61 -32.07 17.64
CA THR A 7 25.22 -32.32 17.26
C THR A 7 24.25 -31.45 18.05
N VAL A 8 24.48 -31.25 19.35
CA VAL A 8 23.67 -30.35 20.18
C VAL A 8 23.76 -28.91 19.68
N VAL A 9 24.97 -28.42 19.40
CA VAL A 9 25.17 -27.06 18.87
C VAL A 9 24.46 -26.88 17.54
N ILE A 10 24.59 -27.84 16.61
CA ILE A 10 23.92 -27.76 15.30
C ILE A 10 22.39 -27.74 15.46
N LEU A 11 21.82 -28.59 16.32
CA LEU A 11 20.37 -28.61 16.57
C LEU A 11 19.87 -27.27 17.12
N VAL A 12 20.59 -26.70 18.07
CA VAL A 12 20.25 -25.39 18.64
C VAL A 12 20.34 -24.30 17.57
N LEU A 13 21.41 -24.25 16.79
CA LEU A 13 21.56 -23.25 15.72
C LEU A 13 20.45 -23.34 14.67
N LEU A 14 20.12 -24.55 14.21
CA LEU A 14 19.06 -24.76 13.22
C LEU A 14 17.68 -24.36 13.77
N SER A 15 17.39 -24.65 15.04
CA SER A 15 16.13 -24.24 15.67
C SER A 15 16.00 -22.71 15.77
N LEU A 16 17.06 -22.01 16.19
CA LEU A 16 17.08 -20.55 16.30
C LEU A 16 16.93 -19.87 14.93
N ILE A 17 17.65 -20.37 13.92
CA ILE A 17 17.56 -19.86 12.55
C ILE A 17 16.15 -20.03 12.00
N SER A 18 15.49 -21.18 12.27
CA SER A 18 14.12 -21.42 11.81
C SER A 18 13.12 -20.42 12.39
N ILE A 19 13.21 -20.13 13.70
CA ILE A 19 12.35 -19.14 14.36
C ILE A 19 12.58 -17.74 13.77
N LEU A 20 13.84 -17.38 13.51
CA LEU A 20 14.21 -16.10 12.92
C LEU A 20 13.55 -15.91 11.54
N PHE A 21 13.58 -16.94 10.68
CA PHE A 21 12.98 -16.85 9.34
C PHE A 21 11.46 -16.62 9.39
N VAL A 22 10.76 -17.32 10.29
CA VAL A 22 9.30 -17.12 10.45
C VAL A 22 9.01 -15.69 10.94
N GLY A 23 9.75 -15.22 11.93
CA GLY A 23 9.62 -13.85 12.46
C GLY A 23 9.90 -12.78 11.40
N ALA A 24 10.98 -12.92 10.64
CA ALA A 24 11.37 -12.00 9.59
C ALA A 24 10.32 -11.93 8.46
N GLN A 25 9.76 -13.06 8.05
CA GLN A 25 8.70 -13.09 7.04
C GLN A 25 7.42 -12.42 7.52
N ALA A 26 6.99 -12.68 8.76
CA ALA A 26 5.81 -12.05 9.34
C ALA A 26 5.98 -10.53 9.44
N TRP A 27 7.15 -10.08 9.91
CA TRP A 27 7.47 -8.65 9.97
C TRP A 27 7.50 -8.01 8.58
N LYS A 28 8.13 -8.66 7.59
CA LYS A 28 8.16 -8.16 6.21
C LYS A 28 6.76 -7.99 5.63
N ARG A 29 5.88 -8.99 5.80
CA ARG A 29 4.48 -8.89 5.32
C ARG A 29 3.73 -7.72 5.98
N GLY A 30 3.92 -7.50 7.28
CA GLY A 30 3.32 -6.37 7.99
C GLY A 30 3.84 -5.00 7.51
N SER A 31 5.15 -4.89 7.28
CA SER A 31 5.78 -3.68 6.75
C SER A 31 5.30 -3.38 5.33
N ASP A 32 5.30 -4.37 4.45
CA ASP A 32 4.85 -4.23 3.06
C ASP A 32 3.37 -3.81 3.00
N ARG A 33 2.51 -4.39 3.84
CA ARG A 33 1.10 -3.98 3.99
C ARG A 33 0.97 -2.52 4.39
N THR A 34 1.71 -2.09 5.41
CA THR A 34 1.66 -0.72 5.93
C THR A 34 2.10 0.29 4.88
N LEU A 35 3.20 -0.01 4.19
CA LEU A 35 3.73 0.84 3.14
C LEU A 35 2.75 0.94 1.95
N CYS A 36 2.05 -0.15 1.64
CA CYS A 36 0.97 -0.14 0.65
C CYS A 36 -0.19 0.77 1.06
N ILE A 37 -0.60 0.74 2.32
CA ILE A 37 -1.66 1.61 2.86
C ILE A 37 -1.23 3.08 2.83
N ILE A 38 0.04 3.38 3.16
CA ILE A 38 0.60 4.73 3.07
C ILE A 38 0.57 5.25 1.62
N ASN A 39 0.87 4.41 0.63
CA ASN A 39 0.75 4.80 -0.78
C ASN A 39 -0.69 5.18 -1.14
N ILE A 40 -1.68 4.41 -0.69
CA ILE A 40 -3.11 4.71 -0.89
C ILE A 40 -3.46 6.06 -0.25
N GLN A 41 -3.04 6.28 1.00
CA GLN A 41 -3.25 7.53 1.72
C GLN A 41 -2.61 8.73 1.01
N ASN A 42 -1.38 8.59 0.52
CA ASN A 42 -0.67 9.66 -0.16
C ASN A 42 -1.35 10.04 -1.47
N VAL A 43 -1.81 9.05 -2.24
CA VAL A 43 -2.60 9.31 -3.45
C VAL A 43 -3.93 9.98 -3.10
N GLN A 44 -4.66 9.51 -2.08
CA GLN A 44 -5.91 10.12 -1.65
C GLN A 44 -5.70 11.60 -1.27
N LYS A 45 -4.69 11.89 -0.43
CA LYS A 45 -4.32 13.26 -0.06
C LYS A 45 -3.93 14.09 -1.27
N GLY A 46 -3.20 13.52 -2.23
CA GLY A 46 -2.84 14.17 -3.48
C GLY A 46 -4.06 14.57 -4.32
N VAL A 47 -5.04 13.65 -4.45
CA VAL A 47 -6.30 13.94 -5.16
C VAL A 47 -7.11 15.02 -4.45
N ARG A 48 -7.20 14.98 -3.11
CA ARG A 48 -7.90 16.01 -2.32
C ARG A 48 -7.21 17.37 -2.39
N SER A 49 -5.88 17.39 -2.37
CA SER A 49 -5.11 18.62 -2.55
C SER A 49 -5.31 19.20 -3.95
N PHE A 50 -5.31 18.36 -4.98
CA PHE A 50 -5.66 18.75 -6.35
C PHE A 50 -7.09 19.31 -6.44
N SER A 51 -8.10 18.62 -5.89
CA SER A 51 -9.47 19.11 -5.93
C SER A 51 -9.63 20.47 -5.25
N ASN A 52 -8.98 20.65 -4.09
CA ASN A 52 -9.03 21.91 -3.35
C ASN A 52 -8.31 23.05 -4.08
N MET A 53 -7.15 22.78 -4.68
CA MET A 53 -6.36 23.83 -5.35
C MET A 53 -6.99 24.32 -6.65
N TYR A 54 -7.72 23.44 -7.36
CA TYR A 54 -8.37 23.76 -8.64
C TYR A 54 -9.88 23.97 -8.52
N GLY A 55 -10.45 23.93 -7.31
CA GLY A 55 -11.87 24.20 -7.06
C GLY A 55 -12.83 23.12 -7.57
N TYR A 56 -12.38 21.87 -7.65
CA TYR A 56 -13.23 20.75 -8.04
C TYR A 56 -13.97 20.15 -6.84
N SER A 57 -15.20 19.71 -7.07
CA SER A 57 -16.02 19.05 -6.05
C SER A 57 -15.80 17.53 -6.02
N PRO A 58 -16.00 16.85 -4.87
CA PRO A 58 -16.06 15.39 -4.80
C PRO A 58 -17.13 14.83 -5.77
N GLY A 59 -16.81 13.74 -6.46
CA GLY A 59 -17.69 13.15 -7.49
C GLY A 59 -17.63 13.84 -8.86
N GLN A 60 -16.93 14.97 -8.98
CA GLN A 60 -16.77 15.65 -10.27
C GLN A 60 -15.82 14.87 -11.18
N ASN A 61 -16.18 14.80 -12.46
CA ASN A 61 -15.32 14.24 -13.49
C ASN A 61 -14.26 15.27 -13.96
N VAL A 62 -13.01 14.82 -14.01
CA VAL A 62 -11.83 15.56 -14.44
C VAL A 62 -10.99 14.66 -15.35
N ALA A 63 -11.00 14.95 -16.65
CA ALA A 63 -10.27 14.15 -17.63
C ALA A 63 -8.76 14.05 -17.32
N GLY A 64 -8.26 12.82 -17.32
CA GLY A 64 -6.87 12.49 -17.02
C GLY A 64 -6.49 12.72 -15.56
N LEU A 65 -7.41 12.52 -14.61
CA LEU A 65 -7.20 12.82 -13.18
C LEU A 65 -5.91 12.18 -12.66
N GLN A 66 -5.67 10.91 -12.99
CA GLN A 66 -4.47 10.19 -12.58
C GLN A 66 -3.18 10.92 -13.00
N MET A 67 -3.09 11.36 -14.26
CA MET A 67 -1.89 12.04 -14.81
C MET A 67 -1.72 13.47 -14.27
N ARG A 68 -2.79 14.07 -13.75
CA ARG A 68 -2.75 15.40 -13.10
C ARG A 68 -2.29 15.31 -11.65
N VAL A 69 -2.58 14.20 -10.98
CA VAL A 69 -2.24 13.99 -9.56
C VAL A 69 -0.92 13.24 -9.39
N VAL A 70 -0.64 12.26 -10.24
CA VAL A 70 0.52 11.36 -10.17
C VAL A 70 1.46 11.62 -11.33
N GLY A 71 2.72 11.90 -11.02
CA GLY A 71 3.79 12.19 -11.98
C GLY A 71 4.80 13.19 -11.44
N LEU A 72 5.92 13.34 -12.14
CA LEU A 72 6.98 14.27 -11.75
C LEU A 72 6.45 15.72 -11.68
N GLY A 73 6.69 16.40 -10.56
CA GLY A 73 6.19 17.75 -10.28
C GLY A 73 4.68 17.83 -10.04
N ARG A 74 4.01 16.70 -9.76
CA ARG A 74 2.61 16.64 -9.34
C ARG A 74 2.51 16.37 -7.84
N PHE A 75 1.27 16.22 -7.34
CA PHE A 75 1.00 15.98 -5.92
C PHE A 75 1.60 14.66 -5.42
N VAL A 76 1.78 13.68 -6.31
CA VAL A 76 2.49 12.43 -6.05
C VAL A 76 3.57 12.25 -7.12
N GLU A 77 4.83 12.48 -6.73
CA GLU A 77 5.98 12.54 -7.66
C GLU A 77 6.20 11.27 -8.50
N LYS A 78 5.88 10.11 -7.96
CA LYS A 78 6.13 8.83 -8.62
C LYS A 78 4.92 7.91 -8.50
N THR A 79 4.60 7.22 -9.59
CA THR A 79 3.59 6.15 -9.59
C THR A 79 3.95 5.10 -8.53
N PRO A 80 3.10 4.90 -7.51
CA PRO A 80 3.39 3.97 -6.44
C PRO A 80 3.38 2.53 -6.97
N THR A 81 4.22 1.69 -6.37
CA THR A 81 4.27 0.24 -6.63
C THR A 81 4.03 -0.50 -5.33
N CYS A 82 3.21 -1.54 -5.35
CA CYS A 82 2.95 -2.31 -4.14
C CYS A 82 4.21 -3.12 -3.76
N PRO A 83 4.73 -3.01 -2.54
CA PRO A 83 5.92 -3.76 -2.11
C PRO A 83 5.69 -5.27 -2.01
N SER A 84 4.43 -5.72 -1.87
CA SER A 84 4.06 -7.14 -1.93
C SER A 84 3.71 -7.63 -3.33
N SER A 85 4.11 -6.91 -4.38
CA SER A 85 3.82 -7.26 -5.79
C SER A 85 2.32 -7.26 -6.16
N GLY A 86 1.49 -6.55 -5.38
CA GLY A 86 0.11 -6.27 -5.76
C GLY A 86 0.01 -5.23 -6.88
N ASN A 87 -1.11 -5.23 -7.58
CA ASN A 87 -1.42 -4.23 -8.60
C ASN A 87 -2.31 -3.13 -8.00
N TYR A 88 -1.98 -1.88 -8.31
CA TYR A 88 -2.85 -0.76 -7.97
C TYR A 88 -3.86 -0.49 -9.08
N THR A 89 -5.10 -0.20 -8.70
CA THR A 89 -6.18 0.23 -9.58
C THR A 89 -6.65 1.62 -9.16
N TYR A 90 -7.02 2.45 -10.15
CA TYR A 90 -7.44 3.83 -9.93
C TYR A 90 -8.92 3.99 -10.22
N GLY A 91 -9.64 4.69 -9.34
CA GLY A 91 -11.06 5.03 -9.52
C GLY A 91 -11.96 3.81 -9.66
N GLY A 92 -11.70 2.73 -8.91
CA GLY A 92 -12.40 1.45 -9.09
C GLY A 92 -13.93 1.52 -9.00
N ALA A 93 -14.47 2.37 -8.12
CA ALA A 93 -15.91 2.51 -7.92
C ALA A 93 -16.57 3.57 -8.82
N PHE A 94 -15.88 4.70 -9.09
CA PHE A 94 -16.48 5.87 -9.75
C PHE A 94 -15.82 6.26 -11.08
N GLY A 95 -14.86 5.47 -11.55
CA GLY A 95 -14.08 5.71 -12.77
C GLY A 95 -12.77 6.45 -12.53
N ILE A 96 -11.81 6.24 -13.43
CA ILE A 96 -10.43 6.75 -13.34
C ILE A 96 -10.35 8.28 -13.35
N ASP A 97 -11.29 8.94 -14.00
CA ASP A 97 -11.33 10.40 -14.15
C ASP A 97 -12.24 11.09 -13.15
N THR A 98 -12.79 10.36 -12.18
CA THR A 98 -13.71 10.94 -11.19
C THR A 98 -12.96 11.20 -9.89
N ILE A 99 -13.06 12.43 -9.37
CA ILE A 99 -12.61 12.73 -8.01
C ILE A 99 -13.48 11.89 -7.07
N PRO A 100 -12.89 11.04 -6.21
CA PRO A 100 -13.68 10.15 -5.37
C PRO A 100 -14.65 10.96 -4.51
N PRO A 101 -15.91 10.53 -4.36
CA PRO A 101 -16.79 11.02 -3.30
C PRO A 101 -16.14 10.86 -1.92
N VAL A 102 -16.69 11.53 -0.91
CA VAL A 102 -16.23 11.32 0.47
C VAL A 102 -16.58 9.89 0.89
N GLY A 103 -15.63 9.19 1.51
CA GLY A 103 -15.77 7.79 1.91
C GLY A 103 -15.30 6.78 0.88
N GLU A 104 -14.69 7.25 -0.22
CA GLU A 104 -14.28 6.39 -1.33
C GLU A 104 -12.79 6.56 -1.66
N LEU A 105 -12.13 5.43 -1.89
CA LEU A 105 -10.70 5.41 -2.21
C LEU A 105 -10.49 5.59 -3.70
N TYR A 106 -9.62 6.54 -4.07
CA TYR A 106 -9.18 6.66 -5.45
C TYR A 106 -8.19 5.55 -5.86
N LEU A 107 -7.37 5.06 -4.93
CA LEU A 107 -6.39 3.99 -5.19
C LEU A 107 -6.78 2.71 -4.45
N GLY A 108 -7.00 1.62 -5.17
CA GLY A 108 -7.21 0.28 -4.63
C GLY A 108 -5.99 -0.62 -4.87
N CYS A 109 -5.77 -1.62 -4.02
CA CYS A 109 -4.75 -2.65 -4.23
C CYS A 109 -5.41 -4.02 -4.42
N SER A 110 -4.87 -4.84 -5.33
CA SER A 110 -5.34 -6.21 -5.58
C SER A 110 -5.21 -7.16 -4.37
N LEU A 111 -4.40 -6.79 -3.37
CA LEU A 111 -4.19 -7.55 -2.14
C LEU A 111 -5.08 -7.06 -0.98
N SER A 112 -6.10 -6.25 -1.25
CA SER A 112 -7.01 -5.72 -0.23
C SER A 112 -7.67 -6.83 0.59
N SER A 113 -8.17 -7.88 -0.08
CA SER A 113 -8.87 -9.01 0.56
C SER A 113 -7.93 -10.09 1.10
N SER A 114 -6.85 -10.40 0.39
CA SER A 114 -5.93 -11.51 0.73
C SER A 114 -4.82 -11.12 1.70
N GLY A 115 -4.37 -9.86 1.66
CA GLY A 115 -3.29 -9.33 2.50
C GLY A 115 -3.70 -8.19 3.42
N GLY A 116 -4.96 -7.73 3.37
CA GLY A 116 -5.41 -6.58 4.13
C GLY A 116 -4.78 -5.26 3.64
N HIS A 117 -4.42 -5.16 2.36
CA HIS A 117 -3.83 -3.96 1.75
C HIS A 117 -4.89 -2.88 1.48
N ILE A 118 -5.63 -2.52 2.52
CA ILE A 118 -6.67 -1.51 2.52
C ILE A 118 -6.63 -0.81 3.88
N PRO A 119 -6.82 0.53 3.93
CA PRO A 119 -7.00 1.23 5.19
C PRO A 119 -8.17 0.61 5.99
N SER A 120 -8.05 0.58 7.32
CA SER A 120 -9.10 0.05 8.19
C SER A 120 -10.35 0.93 8.23
N ASP A 121 -10.16 2.24 8.04
CA ASP A 121 -11.22 3.23 7.95
C ASP A 121 -10.79 4.34 6.99
N TYR A 122 -11.73 4.74 6.14
CA TYR A 122 -11.59 5.80 5.14
C TYR A 122 -12.93 6.50 4.88
N ALA A 123 -13.91 6.36 5.78
CA ALA A 123 -15.26 6.90 5.59
C ALA A 123 -15.29 8.44 5.45
N ASP A 124 -14.32 9.13 6.08
CA ASP A 124 -14.21 10.59 6.05
C ASP A 124 -13.25 11.10 4.95
N TRP A 125 -12.72 10.23 4.10
CA TRP A 125 -11.64 10.56 3.15
C TRP A 125 -12.10 10.92 1.76
#